data_AF-A0AAD5D5V9-F1
#
_entry.id   AF-A0AAD5D5V9-F1
#
_cell.length_a   1.000
_cell.length_b   1.000
_cell.length_c   1.000
_cell.angle_alpha   90.00
_cell.angle_beta   90.00
_cell.angle_gamma   90.00
#
_symmetry.space_group_name_H-M   'P 1'
#
loop_
_entity.id
_entity.type
_entity.pdbx_description
1 polymer ?
#
loop_
_entity_poly.entity_id
_entity_poly.type
_entity_poly.pdbx_seq_one_letter_code
_entity_poly.pdbx_strand_id
1 'polypeptide(L)'
;MRKTNSSSFSNWHKEEHLHRIPGRMFLNGSSDVASLYTQQGKKGTNQDAMIVWENFGSRTDTIFCGVFDGHGPFGHMVAKRVRDSLPLKLKEVNARGSNDDLPVNEASDSAHLDLEINKNPEKFQELEDLFLKAFKIVDRELRMHPNIDCFCSGSTAVTLLKQGQDLIIGNVGDSRAILCTRDKCNSLVAHQLTVDLKPNLPAEAERIRKSKGRVFALQEEPGVTRVWLPNNDSPGLAMARAFGDFCLKDFGLISTPDIFYRCLTENDQFVVLATDGV
;
A
#
# COMPACT_ATOMS: atom_id res chain seq x y z
N MET A 1 -44.20 5.02 0.69
CA MET A 1 -43.27 4.46 -0.31
C MET A 1 -41.90 5.10 -0.13
N ARG A 2 -40.96 4.39 0.51
CA ARG A 2 -39.56 4.85 0.64
C ARG A 2 -38.86 4.60 -0.70
N LYS A 3 -38.35 5.66 -1.33
CA LYS A 3 -37.45 5.55 -2.49
C LYS A 3 -36.13 4.96 -2.00
N THR A 4 -35.80 3.77 -2.49
CA THR A 4 -34.49 3.14 -2.29
C THR A 4 -33.46 3.82 -3.19
N ASN A 5 -32.30 4.14 -2.61
CA ASN A 5 -31.18 4.82 -3.27
C ASN A 5 -30.63 3.99 -4.45
N SER A 6 -30.53 4.62 -5.62
CA SER A 6 -29.98 4.06 -6.86
C SER A 6 -28.44 4.12 -6.97
N SER A 7 -27.74 4.58 -5.92
CA SER A 7 -26.28 4.78 -5.97
C SER A 7 -25.49 3.47 -5.84
N SER A 8 -26.00 2.46 -5.13
CA SER A 8 -25.30 1.18 -4.97
C SER A 8 -25.13 0.47 -6.31
N PHE A 9 -26.18 0.37 -7.13
CA PHE A 9 -26.17 -0.29 -8.44
C PHE A 9 -25.13 0.30 -9.43
N SER A 10 -24.83 1.59 -9.33
CA SER A 10 -23.90 2.26 -10.25
C SER A 10 -22.42 1.97 -10.00
N ASN A 11 -22.04 1.66 -8.75
CA ASN A 11 -20.65 1.34 -8.41
C ASN A 11 -20.29 -0.12 -8.75
N TRP A 12 -21.22 -1.06 -8.59
CA TRP A 12 -21.02 -2.48 -8.97
C TRP A 12 -20.66 -2.64 -10.45
N HIS A 13 -21.33 -1.91 -11.36
CA HIS A 13 -21.00 -1.97 -12.79
C HIS A 13 -19.59 -1.44 -13.10
N LYS A 14 -19.09 -0.43 -12.37
CA LYS A 14 -17.71 0.07 -12.56
C LYS A 14 -16.67 -0.97 -12.18
N GLU A 15 -16.90 -1.73 -11.11
CA GLU A 15 -15.98 -2.77 -10.64
C GLU A 15 -15.95 -4.00 -11.56
N GLU A 16 -17.09 -4.40 -12.15
CA GLU A 16 -17.13 -5.49 -13.14
C GLU A 16 -16.27 -5.20 -14.38
N HIS A 17 -16.22 -3.94 -14.83
CA HIS A 17 -15.37 -3.56 -15.96
C HIS A 17 -13.88 -3.74 -15.64
N LEU A 18 -13.47 -3.47 -14.39
CA LEU A 18 -12.08 -3.66 -13.96
C LEU A 18 -11.66 -5.13 -14.02
N HIS A 19 -12.61 -6.07 -13.86
CA HIS A 19 -12.31 -7.50 -13.91
C HIS A 19 -12.05 -8.02 -15.33
N ARG A 20 -12.43 -7.26 -16.37
CA ARG A 20 -12.29 -7.63 -17.77
C ARG A 20 -11.12 -6.95 -18.47
N ILE A 21 -10.31 -6.17 -17.74
CA ILE A 21 -9.15 -5.49 -18.30
C ILE A 21 -8.07 -6.53 -18.64
N PRO A 22 -7.60 -6.61 -19.90
CA PRO A 22 -6.51 -7.50 -20.27
C PRO A 22 -5.23 -7.24 -19.45
N GLY A 23 -4.53 -8.31 -19.07
CA GLY A 23 -3.31 -8.24 -18.25
C GLY A 23 -3.55 -7.94 -16.77
N ARG A 24 -4.80 -7.71 -16.33
CA ARG A 24 -5.14 -7.44 -14.93
C ARG A 24 -5.62 -8.71 -14.23
N MET A 25 -4.81 -9.21 -13.30
CA MET A 25 -5.06 -10.40 -12.49
C MET A 25 -5.15 -10.03 -11.01
N PHE A 26 -6.12 -10.55 -10.28
CA PHE A 26 -6.35 -10.25 -8.85
C PHE A 26 -6.92 -11.43 -8.06
N LEU A 27 -6.90 -12.62 -8.68
CA LEU A 27 -7.28 -13.91 -8.12
C LEU A 27 -6.08 -14.86 -8.23
N ASN A 28 -6.16 -16.02 -7.58
CA ASN A 28 -5.12 -17.04 -7.68
C ASN A 28 -4.89 -17.43 -9.13
N GLY A 29 -3.63 -17.46 -9.54
CA GLY A 29 -3.24 -17.76 -10.92
C GLY A 29 -1.85 -17.23 -11.24
N SER A 30 -1.41 -17.47 -12.46
CA SER A 30 -0.11 -17.04 -12.95
C SER A 30 -0.17 -16.62 -14.41
N SER A 31 0.81 -15.83 -14.80
CA SER A 31 1.17 -15.50 -16.18
C SER A 31 2.65 -15.80 -16.39
N ASP A 32 3.19 -15.41 -17.55
CA ASP A 32 4.62 -15.55 -17.84
C ASP A 32 5.50 -14.63 -16.97
N VAL A 33 4.92 -13.58 -16.37
CA VAL A 33 5.68 -12.55 -15.62
C VAL A 33 5.36 -12.48 -14.14
N ALA A 34 4.24 -13.05 -13.69
CA ALA A 34 3.85 -13.00 -12.28
C ALA A 34 3.02 -14.21 -11.84
N SER A 35 3.06 -14.49 -10.54
CA SER A 35 2.19 -15.49 -9.89
C SER A 35 1.55 -14.87 -8.66
N LEU A 36 0.27 -15.17 -8.46
CA LEU A 36 -0.53 -14.65 -7.37
C LEU A 36 -1.18 -15.79 -6.61
N TYR A 37 -1.10 -15.74 -5.29
CA TYR A 37 -1.74 -16.72 -4.43
C TYR A 37 -2.19 -16.07 -3.12
N THR A 38 -3.44 -16.31 -2.76
CA THR A 38 -4.00 -16.00 -1.44
C THR A 38 -4.81 -17.19 -0.95
N GLN A 39 -4.83 -17.37 0.36
CA GLN A 39 -5.58 -18.43 1.03
C GLN A 39 -6.22 -17.88 2.29
N GLN A 40 -7.51 -18.19 2.49
CA GLN A 40 -8.19 -17.85 3.73
C GLN A 40 -7.59 -18.64 4.90
N GLY A 41 -7.12 -17.90 5.91
CA GLY A 41 -6.67 -18.48 7.18
C GLY A 41 -7.81 -18.87 8.12
N LYS A 42 -7.50 -18.99 9.41
CA LYS A 42 -8.46 -19.40 10.45
C LYS A 42 -9.23 -18.24 11.09
N LYS A 43 -8.87 -16.99 10.80
CA LYS A 43 -9.38 -15.77 11.45
C LYS A 43 -10.70 -15.23 10.84
N GLY A 44 -11.45 -16.07 10.12
CA GLY A 44 -12.68 -15.67 9.44
C GLY A 44 -12.44 -15.34 7.96
N THR A 45 -13.20 -14.38 7.43
CA THR A 45 -13.12 -13.94 6.02
C THR A 45 -11.70 -13.54 5.66
N ASN A 46 -11.22 -13.99 4.50
CA ASN A 46 -9.94 -13.53 3.97
C ASN A 46 -9.99 -12.01 3.71
N GLN A 47 -9.17 -11.25 4.42
CA GLN A 47 -9.11 -9.80 4.31
C GLN A 47 -8.02 -9.32 3.36
N ASP A 48 -7.13 -10.22 2.92
CA ASP A 48 -6.08 -9.92 1.96
C ASP A 48 -6.65 -9.68 0.56
N ALA A 49 -6.02 -8.77 -0.16
CA ALA A 49 -6.23 -8.56 -1.58
C ALA A 49 -4.89 -8.46 -2.30
N MET A 50 -4.87 -8.80 -3.58
CA MET A 50 -3.66 -8.77 -4.41
C MET A 50 -4.01 -8.41 -5.84
N ILE A 51 -3.05 -7.83 -6.56
CA ILE A 51 -3.19 -7.48 -7.97
C ILE A 51 -1.85 -7.55 -8.71
N VAL A 52 -1.92 -7.96 -9.96
CA VAL A 52 -0.93 -7.69 -11.01
C VAL A 52 -1.69 -7.08 -12.17
N TRP A 53 -1.11 -6.07 -12.79
CA TRP A 53 -1.59 -5.44 -14.00
C TRP A 53 -0.43 -5.28 -14.97
N GLU A 54 -0.36 -6.19 -15.92
CA GLU A 54 0.60 -6.18 -17.01
C GLU A 54 0.23 -5.15 -18.07
N ASN A 55 1.24 -4.70 -18.82
CA ASN A 55 1.11 -3.65 -19.81
C ASN A 55 0.49 -2.37 -19.23
N PHE A 56 0.86 -2.04 -17.98
CA PHE A 56 0.20 -1.02 -17.18
C PHE A 56 0.28 0.38 -17.81
N GLY A 57 -0.86 1.02 -18.01
CA GLY A 57 -0.90 2.32 -18.71
C GLY A 57 -0.64 2.21 -20.21
N SER A 58 -0.94 1.05 -20.81
CA SER A 58 -0.79 0.77 -22.24
C SER A 58 0.67 0.81 -22.73
N ARG A 59 1.60 0.44 -21.85
CA ARG A 59 3.04 0.35 -22.14
C ARG A 59 3.49 -1.09 -21.91
N THR A 60 4.14 -1.70 -22.88
CA THR A 60 4.44 -3.15 -22.82
C THR A 60 5.54 -3.52 -21.84
N ASP A 61 6.35 -2.54 -21.43
CA ASP A 61 7.46 -2.69 -20.49
C ASP A 61 7.09 -2.36 -19.04
N THR A 62 5.80 -2.16 -18.76
CA THR A 62 5.32 -1.74 -17.44
C THR A 62 4.43 -2.77 -16.76
N ILE A 63 4.67 -2.97 -15.48
CA ILE A 63 3.89 -3.88 -14.63
C ILE A 63 3.60 -3.14 -13.33
N PHE A 64 2.33 -3.11 -12.94
CA PHE A 64 1.92 -2.71 -11.60
C PHE A 64 1.53 -3.96 -10.81
N CYS A 65 2.03 -4.12 -9.58
CA CYS A 65 1.55 -5.15 -8.69
C CYS A 65 1.44 -4.64 -7.25
N GLY A 66 0.68 -5.35 -6.42
CA GLY A 66 0.53 -4.99 -5.03
C GLY A 66 -0.21 -6.03 -4.22
N VAL A 67 0.08 -6.05 -2.92
CA VAL A 67 -0.64 -6.81 -1.91
C VAL A 67 -1.13 -5.86 -0.81
N PHE A 68 -2.30 -6.18 -0.27
CA PHE A 68 -3.06 -5.34 0.63
C PHE A 68 -3.58 -6.22 1.75
N ASP A 69 -3.09 -6.03 2.96
CA ASP A 69 -3.57 -6.73 4.14
C ASP A 69 -4.71 -5.92 4.74
N GLY A 70 -5.91 -6.47 4.81
CA GLY A 70 -7.07 -5.79 5.34
C GLY A 70 -7.28 -6.13 6.81
N HIS A 71 -7.70 -5.16 7.62
CA HIS A 71 -8.02 -5.41 9.03
C HIS A 71 -9.25 -4.63 9.50
N GLY A 72 -9.76 -5.03 10.67
CA GLY A 72 -10.99 -4.50 11.23
C GLY A 72 -12.25 -5.12 10.59
N PRO A 73 -13.45 -4.67 10.98
CA PRO A 73 -14.72 -5.30 10.59
C PRO A 73 -14.92 -5.38 9.06
N PHE A 74 -14.46 -4.37 8.32
CA PHE A 74 -14.60 -4.27 6.87
C PHE A 74 -13.25 -4.24 6.13
N GLY A 75 -12.17 -4.73 6.75
CA GLY A 75 -10.82 -4.73 6.18
C GLY A 75 -10.75 -5.32 4.77
N HIS A 76 -11.42 -6.46 4.56
CA HIS A 76 -11.55 -7.11 3.24
C HIS A 76 -12.18 -6.20 2.15
N MET A 77 -13.04 -5.25 2.51
CA MET A 77 -13.61 -4.29 1.58
C MET A 77 -12.66 -3.11 1.35
N VAL A 78 -11.98 -2.64 2.40
CA VAL A 78 -10.96 -1.58 2.31
C VAL A 78 -9.81 -2.04 1.42
N ALA A 79 -9.24 -3.22 1.66
CA ALA A 79 -8.16 -3.81 0.88
C ALA A 79 -8.50 -3.93 -0.61
N LYS A 80 -9.69 -4.46 -0.93
CA LYS A 80 -10.18 -4.53 -2.32
C LYS A 80 -10.37 -3.15 -2.95
N ARG A 81 -10.89 -2.19 -2.19
CA ARG A 81 -11.08 -0.83 -2.68
C ARG A 81 -9.74 -0.14 -2.95
N VAL A 82 -8.74 -0.30 -2.08
CA VAL A 82 -7.39 0.22 -2.32
C VAL A 82 -6.77 -0.45 -3.55
N ARG A 83 -6.81 -1.79 -3.63
CA ARG A 83 -6.35 -2.59 -4.78
C ARG A 83 -6.91 -2.08 -6.11
N ASP A 84 -8.20 -1.76 -6.15
CA ASP A 84 -8.88 -1.37 -7.38
C ASP A 84 -8.68 0.12 -7.72
N SER A 85 -8.55 0.99 -6.71
CA SER A 85 -8.48 2.45 -6.90
C SER A 85 -7.07 2.94 -7.17
N LEU A 86 -6.09 2.44 -6.43
CA LEU A 86 -4.73 2.96 -6.43
C LEU A 86 -4.06 2.94 -7.81
N PRO A 87 -4.06 1.82 -8.56
CA PRO A 87 -3.53 1.83 -9.93
C PRO A 87 -4.26 2.78 -10.87
N LEU A 88 -5.57 3.02 -10.68
CA LEU A 88 -6.29 3.99 -11.50
C LEU A 88 -5.84 5.42 -11.18
N LYS A 89 -5.59 5.74 -9.92
CA LYS A 89 -5.06 7.06 -9.51
C LYS A 89 -3.65 7.30 -10.00
N LEU A 90 -2.79 6.28 -9.98
CA LEU A 90 -1.47 6.35 -10.59
C LEU A 90 -1.56 6.65 -12.11
N LYS A 91 -2.52 6.07 -12.84
CA LYS A 91 -2.75 6.40 -14.25
C LYS A 91 -3.29 7.82 -14.45
N GLU A 92 -4.28 8.21 -13.66
CA GLU A 92 -4.95 9.53 -13.78
C GLU A 92 -3.98 10.67 -13.50
N VAL A 93 -3.20 10.60 -12.41
CA VAL A 93 -2.24 11.64 -12.03
C VAL A 93 -1.11 11.73 -13.07
N ASN A 94 -0.62 10.59 -13.57
CA ASN A 94 0.37 10.57 -14.64
C ASN A 94 -0.16 11.20 -15.95
N ALA A 95 -1.45 11.07 -16.25
CA ALA A 95 -2.07 11.63 -17.45
C ALA A 95 -2.37 13.13 -17.37
N ARG A 96 -2.54 13.69 -16.16
CA ARG A 96 -2.93 15.10 -15.96
C ARG A 96 -1.74 16.07 -15.86
N GLY A 97 -0.52 15.58 -15.64
CA GLY A 97 0.65 16.44 -15.38
C GLY A 97 0.51 17.22 -14.06
N SER A 98 1.63 17.76 -13.56
CA SER A 98 1.76 18.39 -12.23
C SER A 98 0.98 19.71 -12.01
N ASN A 99 -0.07 20.00 -12.77
CA ASN A 99 -0.70 21.34 -12.82
C ASN A 99 -1.84 21.60 -11.81
N ASP A 100 -2.17 20.66 -10.93
CA ASP A 100 -3.14 20.91 -9.84
C ASP A 100 -2.41 20.97 -8.48
N ASP A 101 -1.96 22.18 -8.12
CA ASP A 101 -1.47 22.51 -6.78
C ASP A 101 -2.63 22.41 -5.77
N LEU A 102 -2.71 21.27 -5.08
CA LEU A 102 -3.35 21.19 -3.77
C LEU A 102 -2.30 21.59 -2.73
N PRO A 103 -2.62 22.46 -1.75
CA PRO A 103 -1.63 22.89 -0.77
C PRO A 103 -1.11 21.69 0.03
N VAL A 104 0.17 21.38 -0.13
CA VAL A 104 0.92 20.40 0.66
C VAL A 104 1.43 21.14 1.89
N ASN A 105 0.65 21.12 2.97
CA ASN A 105 1.10 21.59 4.28
C ASN A 105 1.10 20.40 5.25
N GLU A 106 2.06 19.49 5.13
CA GLU A 106 2.55 18.67 6.25
C GLU A 106 4.03 18.36 6.01
N ALA A 107 4.87 18.67 7.00
CA ALA A 107 6.30 18.42 6.96
C ALA A 107 6.58 16.91 7.01
N SER A 108 7.15 16.37 5.94
CA SER A 108 7.68 15.01 5.89
C SER A 108 9.18 15.04 6.12
N ASP A 109 9.62 14.61 7.31
CA ASP A 109 11.00 14.16 7.52
C ASP A 109 11.12 12.74 6.96
N SER A 110 11.54 12.61 5.71
CA SER A 110 11.94 11.32 5.12
C SER A 110 13.38 11.02 5.54
N ALA A 111 13.56 9.97 6.34
CA ALA A 111 14.89 9.44 6.64
C ALA A 111 15.42 8.69 5.40
N HIS A 112 16.29 9.33 4.65
CA HIS A 112 17.04 8.70 3.55
C HIS A 112 17.95 7.60 4.11
N LEU A 113 17.62 6.34 3.84
CA LEU A 113 18.60 5.25 3.91
C LEU A 113 19.20 5.06 2.51
N ASP A 114 20.49 5.39 2.39
CA ASP A 114 21.26 5.33 1.15
C ASP A 114 21.40 3.89 0.63
N LEU A 115 20.59 3.53 -0.35
CA LEU A 115 20.85 2.43 -1.27
C LEU A 115 21.04 3.00 -2.68
N GLU A 116 22.32 3.13 -3.06
CA GLU A 116 22.87 3.28 -4.41
C GLU A 116 22.26 4.34 -5.36
N ILE A 117 22.91 5.51 -5.37
CA ILE A 117 23.07 6.53 -6.44
C ILE A 117 22.09 6.39 -7.64
N ASN A 118 21.03 7.19 -7.57
CA ASN A 118 20.06 7.46 -8.62
C ASN A 118 20.74 7.85 -9.94
N LYS A 119 20.61 7.03 -11.00
CA LYS A 119 21.05 7.39 -12.36
C LYS A 119 20.15 8.44 -13.02
N ASN A 120 18.99 8.77 -12.43
CA ASN A 120 18.10 9.85 -12.89
C ASN A 120 17.22 10.40 -11.74
N PRO A 121 17.71 11.39 -10.96
CA PRO A 121 17.00 11.90 -9.78
C PRO A 121 15.67 12.58 -10.10
N GLU A 122 15.53 13.20 -11.28
CA GLU A 122 14.29 13.87 -11.70
C GLU A 122 13.16 12.85 -11.91
N LYS A 123 13.47 11.74 -12.59
CA LYS A 123 12.50 10.65 -12.81
C LYS A 123 12.04 10.01 -11.50
N PHE A 124 12.95 9.87 -10.53
CA PHE A 124 12.56 9.37 -9.21
C PHE A 124 11.59 10.33 -8.52
N GLN A 125 11.89 11.63 -8.50
CA GLN A 125 11.04 12.63 -7.86
C GLN A 125 9.63 12.65 -8.47
N GLU A 126 9.51 12.58 -9.80
CA GLU A 126 8.21 12.53 -10.48
C GLU A 126 7.37 11.30 -10.07
N LEU A 127 8.02 10.13 -9.99
CA LEU A 127 7.35 8.89 -9.59
C LEU A 127 7.02 8.88 -8.09
N GLU A 128 7.87 9.45 -7.25
CA GLU A 128 7.61 9.65 -5.82
C GLU A 128 6.37 10.53 -5.62
N ASP A 129 6.33 11.70 -6.24
CA ASP A 129 5.19 12.63 -6.18
C ASP A 129 3.90 11.96 -6.67
N LEU A 130 4.00 11.14 -7.72
CA LEU A 130 2.90 10.39 -8.28
C LEU A 130 2.31 9.43 -7.23
N PHE A 131 3.14 8.66 -6.54
CA PHE A 131 2.71 7.74 -5.49
C PHE A 131 2.13 8.51 -4.30
N LEU A 132 2.81 9.54 -3.81
CA LEU A 132 2.32 10.36 -2.68
C LEU A 132 0.93 10.94 -2.97
N LYS A 133 0.73 11.51 -4.16
CA LYS A 133 -0.57 12.05 -4.60
C LYS A 133 -1.63 10.95 -4.71
N ALA A 134 -1.31 9.82 -5.34
CA ALA A 134 -2.26 8.73 -5.53
C ALA A 134 -2.71 8.12 -4.19
N PHE A 135 -1.79 7.86 -3.26
CA PHE A 135 -2.11 7.33 -1.94
C PHE A 135 -3.00 8.31 -1.15
N LYS A 136 -2.66 9.61 -1.17
CA LYS A 136 -3.49 10.66 -0.52
C LYS A 136 -4.91 10.71 -1.09
N ILE A 137 -5.06 10.62 -2.42
CA ILE A 137 -6.37 10.61 -3.08
C ILE A 137 -7.18 9.39 -2.67
N VAL A 138 -6.58 8.20 -2.68
CA VAL A 138 -7.27 6.94 -2.31
C VAL A 138 -7.73 6.98 -0.85
N ASP A 139 -6.89 7.42 0.09
CA ASP A 139 -7.29 7.52 1.51
C ASP A 139 -8.43 8.53 1.70
N ARG A 140 -8.40 9.67 0.99
CA ARG A 140 -9.52 10.63 1.01
C ARG A 140 -10.81 10.04 0.43
N GLU A 141 -10.74 9.26 -0.64
CA GLU A 141 -11.90 8.57 -1.22
C GLU A 141 -12.48 7.52 -0.26
N LEU A 142 -11.63 6.82 0.51
CA LEU A 142 -12.07 5.88 1.55
C LEU A 142 -12.85 6.59 2.67
N ARG A 143 -12.41 7.78 3.10
CA ARG A 143 -13.10 8.58 4.13
C ARG A 143 -14.53 8.94 3.75
N MET A 144 -14.74 9.19 2.45
CA MET A 144 -16.03 9.62 1.90
C MET A 144 -16.86 8.44 1.36
N HIS A 145 -16.40 7.20 1.54
CA HIS A 145 -17.05 6.05 0.95
C HIS A 145 -18.39 5.75 1.66
N PRO A 146 -19.54 5.74 0.95
CA PRO A 146 -20.85 5.70 1.59
C PRO A 146 -21.21 4.33 2.19
N ASN A 147 -20.55 3.26 1.74
CA ASN A 147 -20.95 1.88 2.03
C ASN A 147 -19.88 1.04 2.73
N ILE A 148 -18.72 1.62 3.06
CA ILE A 148 -17.64 0.90 3.75
C ILE A 148 -17.29 1.73 4.98
N ASP A 149 -17.48 1.16 6.17
CA ASP A 149 -17.03 1.80 7.40
C ASP A 149 -15.52 1.65 7.55
N CYS A 150 -14.81 2.69 7.11
CA CYS A 150 -13.36 2.83 7.21
C CYS A 150 -12.94 3.51 8.52
N PHE A 151 -13.84 3.75 9.50
CA PHE A 151 -13.47 4.43 10.74
C PHE A 151 -12.59 3.54 11.63
N CYS A 152 -12.96 2.26 11.73
CA CYS A 152 -12.21 1.21 12.45
C CYS A 152 -11.81 0.03 11.54
N SER A 153 -11.81 0.24 10.23
CA SER A 153 -11.32 -0.73 9.25
C SER A 153 -10.27 -0.06 8.39
N GLY A 154 -9.23 -0.82 8.07
CA GLY A 154 -8.11 -0.31 7.32
C GLY A 154 -7.47 -1.37 6.44
N SER A 155 -6.42 -0.95 5.75
CA SER A 155 -5.57 -1.87 4.99
C SER A 155 -4.15 -1.34 4.87
N THR A 156 -3.18 -2.25 4.90
CA THR A 156 -1.82 -2.00 4.43
C THR A 156 -1.80 -1.94 2.89
N ALA A 157 -0.68 -1.50 2.35
CA ALA A 157 -0.38 -1.65 0.93
C ALA A 157 1.13 -1.66 0.73
N VAL A 158 1.64 -2.72 0.11
CA VAL A 158 2.93 -2.66 -0.57
C VAL A 158 2.68 -2.83 -2.06
N THR A 159 3.01 -1.80 -2.83
CA THR A 159 2.74 -1.72 -4.28
C THR A 159 4.01 -1.40 -5.02
N LEU A 160 4.15 -1.96 -6.22
CA LEU A 160 5.34 -1.90 -7.05
C LEU A 160 4.92 -1.52 -8.46
N LEU A 161 5.61 -0.53 -9.02
CA LEU A 161 5.53 -0.17 -10.43
C LEU A 161 6.90 -0.40 -11.07
N LYS A 162 6.96 -1.35 -12.00
CA LYS A 162 8.13 -1.60 -12.85
C LYS A 162 7.94 -0.87 -14.17
N GLN A 163 8.93 -0.13 -14.63
CA GLN A 163 9.00 0.51 -15.95
C GLN A 163 10.36 0.23 -16.59
N GLY A 164 10.43 -0.73 -17.52
CA GLY A 164 11.70 -1.19 -18.04
C GLY A 164 12.55 -1.79 -16.90
N GLN A 165 13.70 -1.19 -16.60
CA GLN A 165 14.56 -1.56 -15.46
C GLN A 165 14.23 -0.81 -14.18
N ASP A 166 13.44 0.26 -14.24
CA ASP A 166 13.14 1.07 -13.06
C ASP A 166 12.05 0.42 -12.23
N LEU A 167 12.28 0.34 -10.93
CA LEU A 167 11.35 -0.23 -9.96
C LEU A 167 11.10 0.80 -8.87
N ILE A 168 9.85 1.24 -8.75
CA ILE A 168 9.40 2.08 -7.63
C ILE A 168 8.42 1.30 -6.77
N ILE A 169 8.58 1.40 -5.45
CA ILE A 169 7.74 0.73 -4.47
C ILE A 169 7.19 1.77 -3.52
N GLY A 170 5.89 1.71 -3.25
CA GLY A 170 5.25 2.44 -2.15
C GLY A 170 4.75 1.48 -1.09
N ASN A 171 5.21 1.66 0.15
CA ASN A 171 4.81 0.87 1.31
C ASN A 171 4.04 1.69 2.35
N VAL A 172 2.89 1.18 2.78
CA VAL A 172 2.09 1.65 3.90
C VAL A 172 1.76 0.43 4.76
N GLY A 173 2.28 0.38 5.98
CA GLY A 173 2.07 -0.71 6.92
C GLY A 173 3.24 -1.69 6.94
N ASP A 174 2.94 -2.94 7.28
CA ASP A 174 3.90 -3.99 7.61
C ASP A 174 3.89 -5.19 6.65
N SER A 175 3.22 -5.04 5.50
CA SER A 175 3.50 -5.89 4.33
C SER A 175 4.87 -5.55 3.74
N ARG A 176 5.47 -6.49 3.01
CA ARG A 176 6.89 -6.40 2.63
C ARG A 176 7.16 -6.73 1.17
N ALA A 177 8.11 -6.01 0.58
CA ALA A 177 8.74 -6.35 -0.70
C ALA A 177 10.17 -6.89 -0.47
N ILE A 178 10.48 -8.02 -1.08
CA ILE A 178 11.81 -8.64 -1.06
C ILE A 178 12.25 -8.93 -2.50
N LEU A 179 13.46 -8.50 -2.85
CA LEU A 179 14.11 -8.86 -4.10
C LEU A 179 15.02 -10.06 -3.91
N CYS A 180 14.91 -11.03 -4.81
CA CYS A 180 15.86 -12.11 -4.93
C CYS A 180 16.89 -11.78 -6.01
N THR A 181 18.18 -11.81 -5.66
CA THR A 181 19.31 -11.55 -6.58
C THR A 181 20.26 -12.75 -6.60
N ARG A 182 21.15 -12.80 -7.58
CA ARG A 182 22.29 -13.73 -7.61
C ARG A 182 23.56 -13.03 -7.18
N ASP A 183 24.30 -13.62 -6.25
CA ASP A 183 25.64 -13.17 -5.90
C ASP A 183 26.70 -13.64 -6.92
N LYS A 184 27.97 -13.26 -6.68
CA LYS A 184 29.11 -13.64 -7.54
C LYS A 184 29.35 -15.16 -7.60
N CYS A 185 28.84 -15.91 -6.63
CA CYS A 185 28.92 -17.37 -6.55
C CYS A 185 27.66 -18.04 -7.12
N ASN A 186 26.78 -17.28 -7.78
CA ASN A 186 25.51 -17.75 -8.34
C ASN A 186 24.51 -18.26 -7.30
N SER A 187 24.66 -17.88 -6.03
CA SER A 187 23.73 -18.19 -4.94
C SER A 187 22.62 -17.14 -4.87
N LEU A 188 21.40 -17.58 -4.52
CA LEU A 188 20.26 -16.68 -4.36
C LEU A 188 20.38 -15.93 -3.02
N VAL A 189 20.27 -14.59 -3.07
CA VAL A 189 20.32 -13.70 -1.91
C VAL A 189 19.05 -12.87 -1.86
N ALA A 190 18.43 -12.81 -0.68
CA ALA A 190 17.25 -12.01 -0.44
C ALA A 190 17.65 -10.61 0.06
N HIS A 191 17.10 -9.58 -0.59
CA HIS A 191 17.25 -8.18 -0.22
C HIS A 191 15.89 -7.59 0.08
N GLN A 192 15.66 -7.23 1.34
CA GLN A 192 14.45 -6.52 1.73
C GLN A 192 14.45 -5.12 1.10
N LEU A 193 13.43 -4.81 0.32
CA LEU A 193 13.31 -3.52 -0.39
C LEU A 193 12.53 -2.48 0.41
N THR A 194 11.66 -2.91 1.34
CA THR A 194 10.81 -2.02 2.14
C THR A 194 11.02 -2.25 3.63
N VAL A 195 10.84 -1.22 4.45
CA VAL A 195 10.83 -1.36 5.92
C VAL A 195 9.39 -1.54 6.40
N ASP A 196 9.15 -2.51 7.28
CA ASP A 196 7.85 -2.70 7.93
C ASP A 196 7.58 -1.51 8.87
N LEU A 197 6.50 -0.78 8.62
CA LEU A 197 6.20 0.46 9.34
C LEU A 197 5.52 0.15 10.69
N LYS A 198 6.32 -0.36 11.63
CA LYS A 198 5.88 -0.73 12.99
C LYS A 198 5.86 0.49 13.94
N PRO A 199 4.94 0.54 14.92
CA PRO A 199 4.80 1.68 15.84
C PRO A 199 6.01 2.00 16.70
N ASN A 200 6.94 1.05 16.89
CA ASN A 200 8.16 1.23 17.69
C ASN A 200 9.34 1.81 16.89
N LEU A 201 9.23 1.99 15.57
CA LEU A 201 10.25 2.70 14.81
C LEU A 201 10.38 4.13 15.34
N PRO A 202 11.59 4.67 15.54
CA PRO A 202 11.78 5.96 16.23
C PRO A 202 10.94 7.11 15.64
N ALA A 203 11.00 7.30 14.32
CA ALA A 203 10.25 8.36 13.63
C ALA A 203 8.72 8.15 13.72
N GLU A 204 8.25 6.92 13.58
CA GLU A 204 6.83 6.59 13.70
C GLU A 204 6.32 6.83 15.13
N ALA A 205 7.07 6.36 16.14
CA ALA A 205 6.73 6.50 17.54
C ALA A 205 6.73 7.97 17.99
N GLU A 206 7.68 8.76 17.51
CA GLU A 206 7.74 10.20 17.74
C GLU A 206 6.51 10.90 17.14
N ARG A 207 6.19 10.64 15.86
CA ARG A 207 5.01 11.20 15.20
C ARG A 207 3.74 10.88 15.98
N ILE A 208 3.55 9.62 16.38
CA ILE A 208 2.36 9.18 17.12
C ILE A 208 2.24 9.92 18.45
N ARG A 209 3.32 10.01 19.23
CA ARG A 209 3.30 10.72 20.53
C ARG A 209 3.06 12.21 20.37
N LYS A 210 3.65 12.84 19.35
CA LYS A 210 3.43 14.27 19.03
C LYS A 210 1.96 14.55 18.69
N SER A 211 1.29 13.59 18.05
CA SER A 211 -0.15 13.63 17.77
C SER A 211 -1.02 13.13 18.94
N LYS A 212 -0.47 13.01 20.15
CA LYS A 212 -1.17 12.53 21.37
C LYS A 212 -1.64 11.08 21.33
N GLY A 213 -1.30 10.32 20.29
CA GLY A 213 -1.49 8.87 20.27
C GLY A 213 -0.55 8.18 21.27
N ARG A 214 -0.87 6.94 21.62
CA ARG A 214 -0.04 6.12 22.52
C ARG A 214 0.59 4.96 21.77
N VAL A 215 1.79 4.59 22.20
CA VAL A 215 2.61 3.53 21.62
C VAL A 215 3.08 2.61 22.74
N PHE A 216 2.53 1.41 22.80
CA PHE A 216 2.96 0.37 23.74
C PHE A 216 2.47 -1.01 23.29
N ALA A 217 3.08 -2.06 23.82
CA ALA A 217 2.68 -3.45 23.60
C ALA A 217 1.73 -3.91 24.71
N LEU A 218 0.84 -4.86 24.40
CA LEU A 218 0.02 -5.52 25.42
C LEU A 218 0.90 -6.37 26.35
N GLN A 219 0.46 -6.57 27.59
CA GLN A 219 1.20 -7.40 28.55
C GLN A 219 1.31 -8.85 28.08
N GLU A 220 0.27 -9.36 27.42
CA GLU A 220 0.26 -10.73 26.86
C GLU A 220 1.12 -10.86 25.59
N GLU A 221 1.43 -9.75 24.91
CA GLU A 221 2.18 -9.71 23.64
C GLU A 221 3.28 -8.63 23.66
N PRO A 222 4.30 -8.73 24.54
CA PRO A 222 5.27 -7.65 24.75
C PRO A 222 6.13 -7.34 23.51
N GLY A 223 6.19 -8.26 22.53
CA GLY A 223 6.91 -8.07 21.28
C GLY A 223 6.15 -7.29 20.20
N VAL A 224 4.83 -7.05 20.37
CA VAL A 224 3.98 -6.42 19.37
C VAL A 224 3.56 -5.04 19.86
N THR A 225 4.31 -4.02 19.43
CA THR A 225 3.97 -2.63 19.75
C THR A 225 2.79 -2.17 18.92
N ARG A 226 1.85 -1.46 19.55
CA ARG A 226 0.60 -1.03 18.94
C ARG A 226 0.36 0.46 19.08
N VAL A 227 -0.43 1.02 18.16
CA VAL A 227 -0.97 2.39 18.21
C VAL A 227 -2.33 2.38 18.89
N TRP A 228 -2.52 3.30 19.83
CA TRP A 228 -3.74 3.41 20.63
C TRP A 228 -4.27 4.83 20.70
N LEU A 229 -5.58 4.97 20.90
CA LEU A 229 -6.22 6.24 21.21
C LEU A 229 -5.68 6.84 22.52
N PRO A 230 -5.71 8.18 22.70
CA PRO A 230 -5.15 8.84 23.87
C PRO A 230 -5.75 8.36 25.20
N ASN A 231 -7.06 8.13 25.22
CA ASN A 231 -7.83 7.85 26.44
C ASN A 231 -8.45 6.45 26.48
N ASN A 232 -8.12 5.58 25.51
CA ASN A 232 -8.70 4.25 25.42
C ASN A 232 -7.72 3.26 24.78
N ASP A 233 -7.65 2.04 25.31
CA ASP A 233 -6.86 0.92 24.77
C ASP A 233 -7.58 0.28 23.57
N SER A 234 -7.85 1.11 22.56
CA SER A 234 -8.49 0.74 21.31
C SER A 234 -7.99 1.66 20.18
N PRO A 235 -7.96 1.21 18.92
CA PRO A 235 -8.16 -0.17 18.46
C PRO A 235 -6.93 -1.08 18.67
N GLY A 236 -5.72 -0.52 18.85
CA GLY A 236 -4.50 -1.30 19.06
C GLY A 236 -3.87 -1.84 17.76
N LEU A 237 -3.62 -0.97 16.78
CA LEU A 237 -3.03 -1.36 15.49
C LEU A 237 -1.55 -1.70 15.61
N ALA A 238 -1.12 -2.83 15.05
CA ALA A 238 0.28 -3.29 15.07
C ALA A 238 1.18 -2.64 14.00
N MET A 239 0.62 -1.72 13.22
CA MET A 239 1.29 -0.91 12.19
C MET A 239 1.06 0.58 12.44
N ALA A 240 2.04 1.41 12.04
CA ALA A 240 2.04 2.86 12.23
C ALA A 240 1.47 3.64 11.04
N ARG A 241 1.26 2.96 9.91
CA ARG A 241 0.67 3.52 8.70
C ARG A 241 -0.35 2.54 8.11
N ALA A 242 -1.49 3.06 7.68
CA ALA A 242 -2.54 2.30 7.04
C ALA A 242 -3.45 3.23 6.22
N PHE A 243 -4.09 2.68 5.21
CA PHE A 243 -5.31 3.24 4.63
C PHE A 243 -6.50 3.01 5.57
N GLY A 244 -7.47 3.92 5.59
CA GLY A 244 -8.63 3.78 6.49
C GLY A 244 -8.28 4.09 7.94
N ASP A 245 -8.88 3.39 8.90
CA ASP A 245 -8.69 3.61 10.35
C ASP A 245 -8.79 5.10 10.75
N PHE A 246 -9.81 5.79 10.27
CA PHE A 246 -9.97 7.23 10.50
C PHE A 246 -10.06 7.60 11.99
N CYS A 247 -10.36 6.64 12.87
CA CYS A 247 -10.30 6.83 14.32
C CYS A 247 -8.90 7.18 14.86
N LEU A 248 -7.82 6.80 14.14
CA LEU A 248 -6.43 6.99 14.58
C LEU A 248 -5.66 8.05 13.76
N LYS A 249 -6.24 8.60 12.69
CA LYS A 249 -5.54 9.55 11.81
C LYS A 249 -5.11 10.82 12.55
N ASP A 250 -5.98 11.35 13.41
CA ASP A 250 -5.68 12.52 14.24
C ASP A 250 -4.69 12.20 15.38
N PHE A 251 -4.32 10.93 15.55
CA PHE A 251 -3.45 10.42 16.61
C PHE A 251 -2.16 9.79 16.07
N GLY A 252 -1.77 10.17 14.83
CA GLY A 252 -0.46 9.88 14.25
C GLY A 252 -0.38 8.66 13.34
N LEU A 253 -1.49 7.96 13.10
CA LEU A 253 -1.60 7.05 11.97
C LEU A 253 -1.68 7.87 10.67
N ILE A 254 -0.91 7.51 9.65
CA ILE A 254 -0.94 8.18 8.33
C ILE A 254 -1.04 7.15 7.21
N SER A 255 -1.48 7.56 6.02
CA SER A 255 -1.47 6.73 4.79
C SER A 255 -0.39 7.16 3.80
N THR A 256 0.53 8.04 4.22
CA THR A 256 1.66 8.45 3.38
C THR A 256 2.63 7.28 3.23
N PRO A 257 2.89 6.79 2.00
CA PRO A 257 3.82 5.70 1.79
C PRO A 257 5.25 6.12 2.03
N ASP A 258 6.08 5.18 2.50
CA ASP A 258 7.51 5.24 2.24
C ASP A 258 7.77 4.78 0.81
N ILE A 259 8.56 5.56 0.07
CA ILE A 259 8.87 5.32 -1.34
C ILE A 259 10.30 4.83 -1.49
N PHE A 260 10.46 3.75 -2.24
CA PHE A 260 11.75 3.13 -2.54
C PHE A 260 11.94 3.04 -4.05
N TYR A 261 13.16 3.25 -4.50
CA TYR A 261 13.53 3.10 -5.91
C TYR A 261 14.72 2.17 -6.06
N ARG A 262 14.70 1.38 -7.14
CA ARG A 262 15.81 0.54 -7.56
C ARG A 262 15.87 0.48 -9.07
N CYS A 263 17.07 0.61 -9.62
CA CYS A 263 17.36 0.23 -10.99
C CYS A 263 17.74 -1.25 -11.03
N LEU A 264 16.98 -2.06 -11.77
CA LEU A 264 17.20 -3.49 -11.89
C LEU A 264 18.46 -3.82 -12.70
N THR A 265 19.13 -4.88 -12.28
CA THR A 265 20.33 -5.44 -12.94
C THR A 265 20.07 -6.85 -13.46
N GLU A 266 20.98 -7.38 -14.26
CA GLU A 266 20.90 -8.76 -14.77
C GLU A 266 20.96 -9.83 -13.66
N ASN A 267 21.46 -9.46 -12.47
CA ASN A 267 21.50 -10.36 -11.31
C ASN A 267 20.15 -10.45 -10.60
N ASP A 268 19.24 -9.50 -10.82
CA ASP A 268 17.94 -9.47 -10.16
C ASP A 268 17.00 -10.50 -10.79
N GLN A 269 16.49 -11.44 -9.99
CA GLN A 269 15.74 -12.61 -10.48
C GLN A 269 14.23 -12.41 -10.40
N PHE A 270 13.72 -12.09 -9.21
CA PHE A 270 12.29 -11.90 -8.97
C PHE A 270 12.05 -11.09 -7.69
N VAL A 271 10.87 -10.48 -7.59
CA VAL A 271 10.40 -9.79 -6.39
C VAL A 271 9.24 -10.56 -5.78
N VAL A 272 9.25 -10.70 -4.45
CA VAL A 272 8.14 -11.21 -3.66
C VAL A 272 7.49 -10.04 -2.93
N LEU A 273 6.17 -9.89 -3.11
CA LEU A 273 5.32 -9.03 -2.29
C LEU A 273 4.44 -9.93 -1.42
N ALA A 274 4.45 -9.73 -0.11
CA ALA A 274 3.67 -10.54 0.83
C ALA A 274 3.10 -9.70 1.98
N THR A 275 1.94 -10.11 2.48
CA THR A 275 1.38 -9.68 3.76
C THR A 275 2.14 -10.33 4.92
N ASP A 276 1.91 -9.91 6.16
CA ASP A 276 2.66 -10.41 7.33
C ASP A 276 2.30 -11.86 7.71
N GLY A 277 1.30 -12.44 7.05
CA GLY A 277 0.88 -13.84 7.23
C GLY A 277 1.80 -14.88 6.60
N VAL A 278 2.83 -14.47 5.84
CA VAL A 278 3.87 -15.31 5.23
C VAL A 278 5.17 -15.21 6.02
#